data_AF-A0A399YFT6-F1
#
_entry.id   AF-A0A399YFT6-F1
#
_cell.length_a   1.000
_cell.length_b   1.000
_cell.length_c   1.000
_cell.angle_alpha   90.00
_cell.angle_beta   90.00
_cell.angle_gamma   90.00
#
_symmetry.space_group_name_H-M   'P 1'
#
loop_
_entity.id
_entity.type
_entity.pdbx_description
1 polymer ?
#
loop_
_entity_poly.entity_id
_entity_poly.type
_entity_poly.pdbx_seq_one_letter_code
_entity_poly.pdbx_strand_id
1 'polypeptide(L)'
;DSLGAIGVARAYAVAGLTNQKLYSEPKENAVATRRQHNSSHTPVDEYHVKLKHLHARFYTATAQNIAAERHAYMTEFFERLTREVHGEW
;
A
#
# COMPACT_ATOMS: atom_id res chain seq x y z
N ASP A 1 4.76 6.23 -11.28
CA ASP A 1 5.49 5.19 -10.52
C ASP A 1 4.89 5.07 -9.12
N SER A 2 4.08 4.04 -8.86
CA SER A 2 3.24 3.94 -7.64
C SER A 2 3.20 2.53 -7.05
N LEU A 3 3.91 1.57 -7.64
CA LEU A 3 3.94 0.16 -7.25
C LEU A 3 5.36 -0.28 -6.89
N GLY A 4 5.48 -1.43 -6.24
CA GLY A 4 6.77 -2.00 -5.83
C GLY A 4 7.44 -1.20 -4.71
N ALA A 5 8.75 -1.39 -4.56
CA ALA A 5 9.55 -0.74 -3.52
C ALA A 5 9.43 0.79 -3.51
N ILE A 6 9.42 1.43 -4.69
CA ILE A 6 9.23 2.89 -4.81
C ILE A 6 7.84 3.31 -4.33
N GLY A 7 6.81 2.49 -4.63
CA GLY A 7 5.45 2.72 -4.15
C GLY A 7 5.37 2.70 -2.62
N VAL A 8 5.99 1.71 -1.98
CA VAL A 8 6.10 1.61 -0.51
C VAL A 8 6.83 2.82 0.05
N ALA A 9 8.05 3.10 -0.42
CA ALA A 9 8.86 4.21 0.08
C ALA A 9 8.11 5.55 -0.02
N ARG A 10 7.42 5.80 -1.14
CA ARG A 10 6.65 7.03 -1.31
C ARG A 10 5.44 7.10 -0.39
N ALA A 11 4.74 5.99 -0.15
CA ALA A 11 3.61 5.97 0.77
C ALA A 11 4.05 6.38 2.19
N TYR A 12 5.16 5.82 2.68
CA TYR A 12 5.73 6.17 3.98
C TYR A 12 6.31 7.59 4.03
N ALA A 13 6.95 8.05 2.96
CA ALA A 13 7.44 9.43 2.88
C ALA A 13 6.29 10.45 2.98
N VAL A 14 5.18 10.20 2.27
CA VAL A 14 3.98 11.06 2.36
C VAL A 14 3.37 11.01 3.76
N ALA A 15 3.31 9.82 4.37
CA ALA A 15 2.79 9.70 5.74
C ALA A 15 3.63 10.51 6.73
N GLY A 16 4.97 10.45 6.62
CA GLY A 16 5.87 11.26 7.43
C GLY A 16 5.67 12.77 7.22
N LEU A 17 5.57 13.22 5.97
CA LEU A 17 5.33 14.64 5.64
C LEU A 17 3.97 15.16 6.13
N THR A 18 2.98 14.28 6.26
CA THR A 18 1.61 14.64 6.67
C THR A 18 1.31 14.27 8.13
N ASN A 19 2.33 13.85 8.89
CA ASN A 19 2.22 13.43 10.28
C ASN A 19 1.12 12.36 10.50
N GLN A 20 1.01 11.45 9.53
CA GLN A 20 0.12 10.31 9.56
C GLN A 20 0.74 9.16 10.36
N LYS A 21 -0.10 8.29 10.91
CA LYS A 21 0.37 7.06 11.55
C LYS A 21 1.00 6.13 10.49
N LEU A 22 2.04 5.40 10.89
CA LEU A 22 2.76 4.48 10.01
C LEU A 22 2.03 3.15 9.80
N TYR A 23 1.13 2.79 10.73
CA TYR A 23 0.40 1.53 10.74
C TYR A 23 -1.01 1.71 11.31
N SER A 24 -1.94 0.94 10.74
CA SER A 24 -3.29 0.67 11.24
C SER A 24 -3.63 -0.77 10.87
N GLU A 25 -4.53 -1.41 11.63
CA GLU A 25 -4.99 -2.75 11.27
C GLU A 25 -5.59 -2.77 9.86
N PRO A 26 -5.21 -3.75 9.02
CA PRO A 26 -5.80 -3.94 7.71
C PRO A 26 -7.32 -4.05 7.81
N LYS A 27 -8.03 -3.26 7.01
CA LYS A 27 -9.49 -3.37 6.87
C LYS A 27 -9.78 -4.16 5.60
N GLU A 28 -10.36 -5.35 5.72
CA GLU A 28 -10.68 -6.22 4.58
C GLU A 28 -11.54 -5.52 3.52
N ASN A 29 -12.45 -4.63 3.95
CA ASN A 29 -13.37 -3.89 3.09
C ASN A 29 -13.12 -2.37 3.10
N ALA A 30 -11.84 -1.97 3.10
CA ALA A 30 -11.48 -0.56 3.03
C ALA A 30 -11.95 0.06 1.69
N VAL A 31 -13.02 0.86 1.72
CA VAL A 31 -13.49 1.60 0.56
C VAL A 31 -12.77 2.95 0.49
N ALA A 32 -12.38 3.37 -0.71
CA ALA A 32 -11.88 4.72 -0.95
C ALA A 32 -12.93 5.75 -0.58
N THR A 33 -12.75 6.41 0.56
CA THR A 33 -13.58 7.55 0.96
C THR A 33 -12.79 8.84 0.77
N ARG A 34 -13.49 9.96 0.56
CA ARG A 34 -12.86 11.29 0.40
C ARG A 34 -12.05 11.75 1.65
N ARG A 35 -12.08 10.97 2.75
CA ARG A 35 -11.39 11.24 4.03
C ARG A 35 -9.95 10.73 4.12
N GLN A 36 -9.35 10.24 3.02
CA GLN A 36 -7.95 9.75 3.01
C GLN A 36 -6.88 10.81 3.31
N HIS A 37 -7.26 12.10 3.39
CA HIS A 37 -6.34 13.21 3.70
C HIS A 37 -6.40 13.68 5.15
N ASN A 38 -6.90 12.86 6.08
CA ASN A 38 -6.78 13.16 7.51
C ASN A 38 -5.52 12.51 8.11
N SER A 39 -5.11 12.97 9.29
CA SER A 39 -3.96 12.44 10.04
C SER A 39 -4.13 11.00 10.53
N SER A 40 -5.33 10.43 10.37
CA SER A 40 -5.64 9.05 10.78
C SER A 40 -5.42 8.02 9.66
N HIS A 41 -5.24 8.48 8.41
CA HIS A 41 -4.90 7.61 7.28
C HIS A 41 -3.46 7.11 7.41
N THR A 42 -3.20 5.89 6.94
CA THR A 42 -1.87 5.26 7.03
C THR A 42 -1.44 4.71 5.67
N PRO A 43 -0.13 4.41 5.47
CA PRO A 43 0.32 3.67 4.29
C PRO A 43 -0.38 2.32 4.10
N VAL A 44 -0.76 1.65 5.20
CA VAL A 44 -1.52 0.38 5.16
C VAL A 44 -2.92 0.62 4.59
N ASP A 45 -3.63 1.65 5.07
CA ASP A 45 -4.93 2.04 4.51
C ASP A 45 -4.79 2.40 3.01
N GLU A 46 -3.75 3.15 2.60
CA GLU A 46 -3.51 3.48 1.18
C GLU A 46 -3.28 2.23 0.30
N TYR A 47 -2.53 1.25 0.81
CA TYR A 47 -2.33 -0.01 0.11
C TYR A 47 -3.63 -0.78 -0.07
N HIS A 48 -4.39 -0.99 1.01
CA HIS A 48 -5.62 -1.78 1.00
C HIS A 48 -6.74 -1.13 0.20
N VAL A 49 -6.78 0.20 0.13
CA VAL A 49 -7.82 0.93 -0.60
C VAL A 49 -7.47 1.10 -2.08
N LYS A 50 -6.19 1.28 -2.41
CA LYS A 50 -5.80 1.78 -3.73
C LYS A 50 -4.66 1.00 -4.36
N LEU A 51 -3.50 0.92 -3.70
CA LEU A 51 -2.29 0.44 -4.38
C LEU A 51 -2.41 -1.04 -4.77
N LYS A 52 -3.07 -1.87 -3.96
CA LYS A 52 -3.31 -3.29 -4.29
C LYS A 52 -4.07 -3.49 -5.61
N HIS A 53 -4.92 -2.53 -6.00
CA HIS A 53 -5.75 -2.62 -7.20
C HIS A 53 -5.12 -2.01 -8.46
N LEU A 54 -3.98 -1.31 -8.35
CA LEU A 54 -3.40 -0.59 -9.50
C LEU A 54 -2.84 -1.54 -10.57
N HIS A 55 -2.40 -2.74 -10.20
CA HIS A 55 -1.82 -3.70 -11.14
C HIS A 55 -2.83 -4.17 -12.21
N ALA A 56 -4.12 -4.17 -11.89
CA ALA A 56 -5.19 -4.58 -12.80
C ALA A 56 -5.55 -3.53 -13.86
N ARG A 57 -4.96 -2.32 -13.80
CA ARG A 57 -5.29 -1.20 -14.69
C ARG A 57 -4.34 -1.04 -15.89
N PHE A 58 -3.38 -1.94 -16.07
CA PHE A 58 -2.41 -1.88 -17.16
C PHE A 58 -2.91 -2.63 -18.40
N TYR A 59 -2.70 -2.04 -19.58
CA TYR A 59 -3.27 -2.50 -20.86
C TYR A 59 -2.34 -3.36 -21.72
N THR A 60 -1.02 -3.25 -21.55
CA THR A 60 -0.04 -4.03 -22.34
C THR A 60 0.48 -5.20 -21.53
N ALA A 61 0.78 -6.32 -22.20
CA ALA A 61 1.32 -7.52 -21.56
C ALA A 61 2.62 -7.21 -20.76
N THR A 62 3.51 -6.41 -21.32
CA THR A 62 4.74 -5.99 -20.64
C THR A 62 4.45 -5.20 -19.37
N ALA A 63 3.51 -4.24 -19.41
CA ALA A 63 3.16 -3.45 -18.23
C ALA A 63 2.44 -4.28 -17.18
N GLN A 64 1.61 -5.25 -17.58
CA GLN A 64 0.96 -6.20 -16.69
C GLN A 64 1.98 -7.07 -15.95
N ASN A 65 2.98 -7.61 -16.66
CA ASN A 65 4.05 -8.41 -16.05
C ASN A 65 4.84 -7.61 -15.01
N ILE A 66 5.27 -6.39 -15.36
CA ILE A 66 5.99 -5.49 -14.44
C ILE A 66 5.10 -5.13 -13.24
N ALA A 67 3.81 -4.87 -13.47
CA ALA A 67 2.89 -4.53 -12.41
C ALA A 67 2.60 -5.70 -11.47
N ALA A 68 2.54 -6.93 -11.99
CA ALA A 68 2.35 -8.14 -11.20
C ALA A 68 3.55 -8.39 -10.27
N GLU A 69 4.78 -8.33 -10.80
CA GLU A 69 6.00 -8.45 -10.00
C GLU A 69 6.05 -7.40 -8.88
N ARG A 70 5.81 -6.14 -9.24
CA ARG A 70 5.80 -5.03 -8.27
C ARG A 70 4.66 -5.13 -7.26
N HIS A 71 3.51 -5.67 -7.66
CA HIS A 71 2.39 -5.91 -6.75
C HIS A 71 2.73 -7.01 -5.75
N ALA A 72 3.33 -8.12 -6.21
CA ALA A 72 3.76 -9.22 -5.36
C ALA A 72 4.70 -8.74 -4.24
N TYR A 73 5.71 -7.92 -4.60
CA TYR A 73 6.59 -7.30 -3.60
C TYR A 73 5.84 -6.48 -2.55
N MET A 74 4.85 -5.68 -2.97
CA MET A 74 4.08 -4.87 -2.01
C MET A 74 3.24 -5.74 -1.08
N THR A 75 2.61 -6.79 -1.62
CA THR A 75 1.83 -7.75 -0.82
C THR A 75 2.72 -8.38 0.25
N GLU A 76 3.89 -8.90 -0.15
CA GLU A 76 4.87 -9.48 0.78
C GLU A 76 5.29 -8.46 1.86
N PHE A 77 5.59 -7.22 1.45
CA PHE A 77 5.97 -6.16 2.39
C PHE A 77 4.88 -5.90 3.45
N PHE A 78 3.62 -5.71 3.05
CA PHE A 78 2.55 -5.39 3.99
C PHE A 78 2.12 -6.58 4.85
N GLU A 79 2.18 -7.81 4.33
CA GLU A 79 1.99 -9.03 5.11
C GLU A 79 3.11 -9.20 6.15
N ARG A 80 4.37 -8.96 5.74
CA ARG A 80 5.51 -9.02 6.65
C ARG A 80 5.41 -7.95 7.74
N LEU A 81 5.09 -6.71 7.37
CA LEU A 81 4.88 -5.62 8.29
C LEU A 81 3.81 -5.95 9.33
N THR A 82 2.67 -6.49 8.89
CA THR A 82 1.57 -6.88 9.77
C THR A 82 2.03 -7.89 10.82
N ARG A 83 2.71 -8.95 10.37
CA ARG A 83 3.28 -9.97 11.27
C ARG A 83 4.27 -9.37 12.27
N GLU A 84 5.21 -8.55 11.80
CA GLU A 84 6.21 -7.90 12.65
C GLU A 84 5.58 -6.97 13.71
N VAL A 85 4.53 -6.23 13.36
CA VAL A 85 3.79 -5.38 14.31
C VAL A 85 3.07 -6.21 15.38
N HIS A 86 2.54 -7.38 15.01
CA HIS A 86 1.90 -8.32 15.94
C HIS A 86 2.89 -9.18 16.73
N GLY A 87 4.20 -9.06 16.46
CA GLY A 87 5.23 -9.89 17.10
C GLY A 87 5.23 -11.34 16.60
N GLU A 88 4.59 -11.60 15.46
CA GLU A 88 4.59 -12.87 14.75
C GLU A 88 5.79 -12.86 13.80
N TRP A 89 6.72 -13.81 13.95
CA TRP A 89 7.95 -13.86 13.13
C TRP A 89 7.77 -14.67 11.86
#